data_AF-A0A426YAE5-F1
#
_entry.id   AF-A0A426YAE5-F1
#
_cell.length_a   1.000
_cell.length_b   1.000
_cell.length_c   1.000
_cell.angle_alpha   90.00
_cell.angle_beta   90.00
_cell.angle_gamma   90.00
#
_symmetry.space_group_name_H-M   'P 1'
#
loop_
_entity.id
_entity.type
_entity.pdbx_description
1 polymer ?
#
loop_
_entity_poly.entity_id
_entity_poly.type
_entity_poly.pdbx_seq_one_letter_code
_entity_poly.pdbx_strand_id
1 'polypeptide(L)'
;MDYRIKQLQEELDALKFDGGPEAVAKAEGRAFELQEELKKTRRERDEVLRRHEASEKELHEELHEAVTALESAQAELHRQTVVQYKESLGFKEGLKRMGRVTYEYGYRVALARFHARHPNAKVEEDPFTMHPEDDLVPMERQQAFDDSVPPEP
;
A
#
# COMPACT_ATOMS: atom_id res chain seq x y z
N MET A 1 13.35 60.57 -64.12
CA MET A 1 12.41 59.62 -63.51
C MET A 1 12.46 58.27 -64.21
N ASP A 2 12.53 58.23 -65.54
CA ASP A 2 12.36 56.98 -66.31
C ASP A 2 13.51 55.96 -66.24
N TYR A 3 14.74 56.38 -65.90
CA TYR A 3 15.90 55.47 -65.83
C TYR A 3 15.83 54.51 -64.63
N ARG A 4 15.33 55.00 -63.49
CA ARG A 4 15.11 54.18 -62.28
C ARG A 4 14.01 53.14 -62.49
N ILE A 5 12.96 53.51 -63.22
CA ILE A 5 11.87 52.60 -63.55
C ILE A 5 12.38 51.48 -64.48
N LYS A 6 13.20 51.81 -65.48
CA LYS A 6 13.82 50.81 -66.35
C LYS A 6 14.76 49.86 -65.59
N GLN A 7 15.62 50.38 -64.72
CA GLN A 7 16.52 49.57 -63.92
C GLN A 7 15.76 48.62 -62.99
N LEU A 8 14.71 49.10 -62.32
CA LEU A 8 13.87 48.27 -61.46
C LEU A 8 13.10 47.20 -62.26
N GLN A 9 12.69 47.51 -63.49
CA GLN A 9 12.04 46.55 -64.38
C GLN A 9 13.01 45.42 -64.80
N GLU A 10 14.24 45.79 -65.13
CA GLU A 10 15.29 44.86 -65.55
C GLU A 10 15.78 43.97 -64.39
N GLU A 11 15.89 44.54 -63.17
CA GLU A 11 16.15 43.77 -61.95
C GLU A 11 14.99 42.80 -61.62
N LEU A 12 13.72 43.22 -61.83
CA LEU A 12 12.55 42.35 -61.64
C LEU A 12 12.48 41.20 -62.65
N ASP A 13 12.84 41.46 -63.91
CA ASP A 13 12.86 40.44 -64.95
C ASP A 13 14.05 39.48 -64.77
N ALA A 14 15.21 39.97 -64.33
CA ALA A 14 16.33 39.13 -63.93
C ALA A 14 15.98 38.24 -62.73
N LEU A 15 15.31 38.79 -61.70
CA LEU A 15 14.83 38.01 -60.55
C LEU A 15 13.77 36.96 -60.93
N LYS A 16 12.90 37.26 -61.89
CA LYS A 16 11.93 36.30 -62.45
C LYS A 16 12.57 35.20 -63.29
N PHE A 17 13.69 35.51 -63.95
CA PHE A 17 14.42 34.55 -64.77
C PHE A 17 15.32 33.65 -63.92
N ASP A 18 15.96 34.19 -62.88
CA ASP A 18 16.81 33.45 -61.93
C ASP A 18 15.98 32.54 -61.00
N GLY A 19 14.79 33.01 -60.60
CA GLY A 19 13.72 32.20 -59.98
C GLY A 19 12.81 31.50 -61.00
N GLY A 20 13.38 30.94 -62.08
CA GLY A 20 12.62 30.36 -63.18
C GLY A 20 11.62 29.27 -62.75
N PRO A 21 10.54 29.03 -63.53
CA PRO A 21 9.47 28.09 -63.18
C PRO A 21 9.96 26.65 -62.92
N GLU A 22 11.09 26.26 -63.49
CA GLU A 22 11.74 24.96 -63.26
C GLU A 22 12.37 24.85 -61.86
N ALA A 23 13.02 25.91 -61.37
CA ALA A 23 13.57 25.95 -60.01
C ALA A 23 12.46 25.91 -58.95
N VAL A 24 11.33 26.58 -59.23
CA VAL A 24 10.12 26.56 -58.39
C VAL A 24 9.50 25.16 -58.36
N ALA A 25 9.26 24.54 -59.52
CA ALA A 25 8.70 23.19 -59.59
C ALA A 25 9.57 22.14 -58.87
N LYS A 26 10.90 22.26 -58.96
CA LYS A 26 11.84 21.39 -58.23
C LYS A 26 11.80 21.63 -56.72
N ALA A 27 11.64 22.87 -56.29
CA ALA A 27 11.49 23.20 -54.86
C ALA A 27 10.15 22.69 -54.30
N GLU A 28 9.06 22.81 -55.05
CA GLU A 28 7.73 22.32 -54.68
C GLU A 28 7.69 20.79 -54.58
N GLY A 29 8.30 20.06 -55.53
CA GLY A 29 8.41 18.61 -55.47
C GLY A 29 9.16 18.14 -54.21
N ARG A 30 10.28 18.80 -53.88
CA ARG A 30 11.04 18.52 -52.65
C ARG A 30 10.26 18.84 -51.38
N ALA A 31 9.48 19.92 -51.39
CA ALA A 31 8.63 20.29 -50.26
C ALA A 31 7.53 19.23 -50.02
N PHE A 32 6.96 18.68 -51.08
CA PHE A 32 5.96 17.61 -50.98
C PHE A 32 6.56 16.29 -50.46
N GLU A 33 7.74 15.90 -50.96
CA GLU A 33 8.46 14.72 -50.45
C GLU A 33 8.76 14.84 -48.95
N LEU A 34 9.31 15.98 -48.51
CA LEU A 34 9.55 16.26 -47.10
C LEU A 34 8.26 16.25 -46.27
N GLN A 35 7.16 16.75 -46.83
CA GLN A 35 5.87 16.75 -46.15
C GLN A 35 5.35 15.32 -45.90
N GLU A 36 5.49 14.42 -46.88
CA GLU A 36 5.09 13.02 -46.72
C GLU A 36 5.99 12.28 -45.73
N GLU A 37 7.29 12.51 -45.75
CA GLU A 37 8.22 11.95 -44.75
C GLU A 37 7.91 12.46 -43.33
N LEU A 38 7.55 13.74 -43.16
CA LEU A 38 7.10 14.27 -41.87
C LEU A 38 5.78 13.62 -41.42
N LYS A 39 4.82 13.39 -42.33
CA LYS A 39 3.59 12.66 -41.98
C LYS A 39 3.89 11.22 -41.58
N LYS A 40 4.82 10.54 -42.25
CA LYS A 40 5.22 9.17 -41.95
C LYS A 40 5.88 9.07 -40.58
N THR A 41 6.93 9.86 -40.33
CA THR A 41 7.62 9.91 -39.03
C THR A 41 6.71 10.31 -37.88
N ARG A 42 5.74 11.20 -38.12
CA ARG A 42 4.71 11.54 -37.11
C ARG A 42 3.84 10.33 -36.76
N ARG A 43 3.39 9.55 -37.74
CA ARG A 43 2.62 8.32 -37.49
C ARG A 43 3.44 7.28 -36.73
N GLU A 44 4.69 7.06 -37.14
CA GLU A 44 5.61 6.14 -36.46
C GLU A 44 5.82 6.54 -34.99
N ARG A 45 6.03 7.83 -34.72
CA ARG A 45 6.14 8.36 -33.36
C ARG A 45 4.86 8.12 -32.55
N ASP A 46 3.70 8.39 -33.14
CA ASP A 46 2.41 8.18 -32.46
C ASP A 46 2.17 6.69 -32.14
N GLU A 47 2.61 5.77 -33.00
CA GLU A 47 2.56 4.33 -32.74
C GLU A 47 3.50 3.89 -31.62
N VAL A 48 4.76 4.38 -31.63
CA VAL A 48 5.73 4.10 -30.56
C VAL A 48 5.22 4.62 -29.22
N LEU A 49 4.64 5.82 -29.20
CA LEU A 49 4.06 6.40 -27.98
C LEU A 49 2.94 5.53 -27.43
N ARG A 50 2.02 5.04 -28.28
CA ARG A 50 0.95 4.12 -27.85
C ARG A 50 1.50 2.81 -27.28
N ARG A 51 2.55 2.26 -27.87
CA ARG A 51 3.20 1.04 -27.36
C ARG A 51 3.84 1.30 -26.00
N HIS A 52 4.50 2.44 -25.82
CA HIS A 52 5.08 2.83 -24.54
C HIS A 52 4.00 3.00 -23.47
N GLU A 53 2.93 3.73 -23.76
CA GLU A 53 1.81 3.93 -22.84
C GLU A 53 1.13 2.60 -22.46
N ALA A 54 1.01 1.65 -23.40
CA ALA A 54 0.48 0.33 -23.10
C ALA A 54 1.41 -0.46 -22.16
N SER A 55 2.71 -0.46 -22.46
CA SER A 55 3.71 -1.14 -21.63
C SER A 55 3.83 -0.52 -20.23
N GLU A 56 3.74 0.81 -20.09
CA GLU A 56 3.72 1.46 -18.78
C GLU A 56 2.50 1.06 -17.94
N LYS A 57 1.32 0.94 -18.56
CA LYS A 57 0.11 0.51 -17.86
C LYS A 57 0.22 -0.94 -17.39
N GLU A 58 0.74 -1.82 -18.23
CA GLU A 58 0.98 -3.23 -17.89
C GLU A 58 1.96 -3.35 -16.72
N LEU A 59 3.10 -2.66 -16.78
CA LEU A 59 4.06 -2.62 -15.67
C LEU A 59 3.45 -2.05 -14.39
N HIS A 60 2.58 -1.04 -14.49
CA HIS A 60 1.93 -0.47 -13.32
C HIS A 60 0.94 -1.44 -12.68
N GLU A 61 0.21 -2.21 -13.49
CA GLU A 61 -0.71 -3.26 -13.03
C GLU A 61 0.06 -4.41 -12.36
N GLU A 62 1.16 -4.88 -12.97
CA GLU A 62 2.05 -5.89 -12.38
C GLU A 62 2.67 -5.41 -11.06
N LEU A 63 3.14 -4.16 -11.01
CA LEU A 63 3.68 -3.58 -9.78
C LEU A 63 2.62 -3.48 -8.68
N HIS A 64 1.40 -3.08 -9.04
CA HIS A 64 0.29 -3.04 -8.10
C HIS A 64 -0.03 -4.44 -7.57
N GLU A 65 -0.13 -5.45 -8.43
CA GLU A 65 -0.34 -6.84 -8.03
C GLU A 65 0.78 -7.33 -7.09
N ALA A 66 2.04 -7.11 -7.46
CA ALA A 66 3.18 -7.50 -6.64
C ALA A 66 3.19 -6.84 -5.25
N VAL A 67 2.84 -5.54 -5.17
CA VAL A 67 2.72 -4.82 -3.89
C VAL A 67 1.60 -5.41 -3.04
N THR A 68 0.42 -5.65 -3.61
CA THR A 68 -0.69 -6.25 -2.87
C THR A 68 -0.36 -7.67 -2.37
N ALA A 69 0.34 -8.47 -3.17
CA ALA A 69 0.79 -9.79 -2.77
C ALA A 69 1.80 -9.71 -1.61
N LEU A 70 2.76 -8.79 -1.66
CA LEU A 70 3.72 -8.55 -0.58
C LEU A 70 3.03 -8.11 0.72
N GLU A 71 2.08 -7.18 0.65
CA GLU A 71 1.29 -6.73 1.79
C GLU A 71 0.52 -7.89 2.44
N SER A 72 -0.08 -8.76 1.62
CA SER A 72 -0.80 -9.94 2.10
C SER A 72 0.13 -10.95 2.79
N ALA A 73 1.30 -11.22 2.21
CA ALA A 73 2.31 -12.11 2.77
C ALA A 73 2.85 -11.57 4.11
N GLN A 74 3.08 -10.27 4.20
CA GLN A 74 3.49 -9.62 5.44
C GLN A 74 2.39 -9.71 6.52
N ALA A 75 1.13 -9.50 6.14
CA ALA A 75 0.00 -9.66 7.05
C ALA A 75 -0.12 -11.10 7.57
N GLU A 76 0.10 -12.10 6.72
CA GLU A 76 0.09 -13.51 7.10
C GLU A 76 1.25 -13.85 8.06
N LEU A 77 2.48 -13.44 7.73
CA LEU A 77 3.64 -13.60 8.62
C LEU A 77 3.41 -12.96 9.98
N HIS A 78 2.80 -11.77 10.02
CA HIS A 78 2.48 -11.11 11.28
C HIS A 78 1.44 -11.89 12.09
N ARG A 79 0.36 -12.38 11.44
CA ARG A 79 -0.63 -13.24 12.10
C ARG A 79 0.02 -14.50 12.68
N GLN A 80 0.86 -15.18 11.90
CA GLN A 80 1.59 -16.36 12.36
C GLN A 80 2.51 -16.04 13.54
N THR A 81 3.25 -14.94 13.48
CA THR A 81 4.14 -14.51 14.56
C THR A 81 3.36 -14.24 15.86
N VAL A 82 2.20 -13.59 15.78
CA VAL A 82 1.34 -13.34 16.95
C VAL A 82 0.81 -14.65 17.54
N VAL A 83 0.41 -15.61 16.70
CA VAL A 83 -0.04 -16.94 17.15
C VAL A 83 1.11 -17.65 17.87
N GLN A 84 2.30 -17.71 17.27
CA GLN A 84 3.49 -18.30 17.88
C GLN A 84 3.86 -17.64 19.22
N TYR A 85 3.78 -16.31 19.29
CA TYR A 85 4.00 -15.57 20.53
C TYR A 85 3.00 -15.97 21.63
N LYS A 86 1.70 -16.02 21.30
CA LYS A 86 0.66 -16.45 22.24
C LYS A 86 0.82 -17.91 22.69
N GLU A 87 1.38 -18.77 21.84
CA GLU A 87 1.63 -20.16 22.17
C GLU A 87 2.89 -20.39 23.01
N SER A 88 3.83 -19.42 23.01
CA SER A 88 5.08 -19.48 23.76
C SER A 88 4.88 -19.66 25.26
N LEU A 89 5.82 -20.38 25.90
CA LEU A 89 5.78 -20.62 27.34
C LEU A 89 5.83 -19.32 28.13
N GLY A 90 6.68 -18.37 27.73
CA GLY A 90 6.83 -17.08 28.40
C GLY A 90 5.53 -16.26 28.42
N PHE A 91 4.74 -16.29 27.35
CA PHE A 91 3.43 -15.63 27.33
C PHE A 91 2.46 -16.29 28.32
N LYS A 92 2.36 -17.62 28.31
CA LYS A 92 1.49 -18.39 29.23
C LYS A 92 1.88 -18.20 30.69
N GLU A 93 3.17 -18.22 31.00
CA GLU A 93 3.68 -17.92 32.34
C GLU A 93 3.43 -16.46 32.74
N GLY A 94 3.59 -15.52 31.80
CA GLY A 94 3.24 -14.13 31.98
C GLY A 94 1.78 -13.95 32.38
N LEU A 95 0.86 -14.63 31.69
CA LEU A 95 -0.58 -14.62 32.04
C LEU A 95 -0.83 -15.18 33.45
N LYS A 96 -0.18 -16.29 33.84
CA LYS A 96 -0.27 -16.84 35.19
C LYS A 96 0.20 -15.84 36.25
N ARG A 97 1.32 -15.14 36.00
CA ARG A 97 1.85 -14.11 36.91
C ARG A 97 0.89 -12.92 37.00
N MET A 98 0.38 -12.44 35.87
CA MET A 98 -0.58 -11.33 35.84
C MET A 98 -1.86 -11.67 36.61
N GLY A 99 -2.41 -12.87 36.40
CA GLY A 99 -3.60 -13.34 37.12
C GLY A 99 -3.40 -13.45 38.63
N ARG A 100 -2.22 -13.89 39.08
CA ARG A 100 -1.87 -13.86 40.50
C ARG A 100 -1.92 -12.45 41.05
N VAL A 101 -1.17 -11.52 40.46
CA VAL A 101 -1.06 -10.13 40.96
C VAL A 101 -2.43 -9.46 41.08
N THR A 102 -3.33 -9.65 40.11
CA THR A 102 -4.68 -9.07 40.16
C THR A 102 -5.54 -9.73 41.25
N TYR A 103 -5.47 -11.05 41.41
CA TYR A 103 -6.14 -11.76 42.48
C TYR A 103 -5.62 -11.35 43.86
N GLU A 104 -4.30 -11.23 44.04
CA GLU A 104 -3.71 -10.81 45.32
C GLU A 104 -4.20 -9.42 45.73
N TYR A 105 -4.21 -8.50 44.76
CA TYR A 105 -4.68 -7.15 44.99
C TYR A 105 -6.16 -7.14 45.40
N GLY A 106 -7.01 -7.86 44.65
CA GLY A 106 -8.44 -7.98 44.95
C GLY A 106 -8.69 -8.58 46.34
N TYR A 107 -7.97 -9.64 46.69
CA TYR A 107 -8.05 -10.29 48.00
C TYR A 107 -7.68 -9.32 49.13
N ARG A 108 -6.56 -8.60 49.02
CA ARG A 108 -6.15 -7.63 50.05
C ARG A 108 -7.21 -6.55 50.27
N VAL A 109 -7.81 -6.05 49.19
CA VAL A 109 -8.90 -5.07 49.27
C VAL A 109 -10.14 -5.68 49.93
N ALA A 110 -10.52 -6.89 49.56
CA ALA A 110 -11.67 -7.58 50.15
C ALA A 110 -11.46 -7.88 51.63
N LEU A 111 -10.26 -8.35 52.00
CA LEU A 111 -9.86 -8.64 53.38
C LEU A 111 -9.89 -7.38 54.25
N ALA A 112 -9.35 -6.27 53.77
CA ALA A 112 -9.42 -4.99 54.48
C ALA A 112 -10.88 -4.54 54.71
N ARG A 113 -11.75 -4.68 53.70
CA ARG A 113 -13.19 -4.38 53.81
C ARG A 113 -13.92 -5.31 54.77
N PHE A 114 -13.53 -6.59 54.80
CA PHE A 114 -14.08 -7.58 55.71
C PHE A 114 -13.73 -7.24 57.15
N HIS A 115 -12.46 -6.99 57.45
CA HIS A 115 -12.02 -6.60 58.79
C HIS A 115 -12.66 -5.28 59.26
N ALA A 116 -12.88 -4.32 58.37
CA ALA A 116 -13.59 -3.09 58.70
C ALA A 116 -15.05 -3.34 59.13
N ARG A 117 -15.71 -4.37 58.59
CA ARG A 117 -17.09 -4.74 58.96
C ARG A 117 -17.17 -5.75 60.11
N HIS A 118 -16.17 -6.61 60.25
CA HIS A 118 -16.14 -7.69 61.23
C HIS A 118 -14.79 -7.71 61.98
N PRO A 119 -14.56 -6.78 62.94
CA PRO A 119 -13.24 -6.58 63.56
C PRO A 119 -12.72 -7.80 64.35
N ASN A 120 -13.62 -8.64 64.86
CA ASN A 120 -13.28 -9.78 65.70
C ASN A 120 -13.28 -11.13 64.95
N ALA A 121 -13.60 -11.14 63.65
CA ALA A 121 -13.63 -12.35 62.85
C ALA A 121 -12.20 -12.70 62.40
N LYS A 122 -11.76 -13.93 62.70
CA LYS A 122 -10.49 -14.48 62.23
C LYS A 122 -10.69 -15.09 60.83
N VAL A 123 -9.89 -14.66 59.88
CA VAL A 123 -9.74 -15.33 58.57
C VAL A 123 -8.55 -16.26 58.68
N GLU A 124 -8.79 -17.55 58.51
CA GLU A 124 -7.78 -18.61 58.53
C GLU A 124 -7.55 -19.08 57.09
N GLU A 125 -6.59 -18.45 56.42
CA GLU A 125 -5.79 -18.96 55.29
C GLU A 125 -4.93 -17.82 54.74
N ASP A 126 -3.69 -18.13 54.37
CA ASP A 126 -2.94 -17.30 53.44
C ASP A 126 -3.28 -17.79 52.02
N PRO A 127 -4.03 -17.04 51.21
CA PRO A 127 -4.38 -17.47 49.86
C PRO A 127 -3.17 -17.56 48.91
N PHE A 128 -1.99 -17.14 49.37
CA PHE A 128 -0.74 -17.21 48.60
C PHE A 128 0.08 -18.46 48.92
N THR A 129 -0.28 -19.23 49.95
CA THR A 129 0.24 -20.60 50.12
C THR A 129 -0.41 -21.51 49.08
N MET A 130 0.34 -21.84 48.04
CA MET A 130 -0.02 -22.91 47.11
C MET A 130 -0.09 -24.22 47.88
N HIS A 131 -1.31 -24.74 48.08
CA HIS A 131 -1.51 -26.05 48.64
C HIS A 131 -1.25 -27.10 47.54
N PRO A 132 -0.50 -28.18 47.79
CA PRO A 132 -0.23 -29.21 46.80
C PRO A 132 -1.51 -29.89 46.27
N GLU A 133 -2.62 -29.79 47.01
CA GLU A 133 -3.95 -30.19 46.55
C GLU A 133 -4.47 -29.36 45.37
N ASP A 134 -4.12 -28.06 45.29
CA ASP A 134 -4.55 -27.16 44.21
C ASP A 134 -3.83 -27.45 42.89
N ASP A 135 -2.59 -27.95 42.94
CA ASP A 135 -1.82 -28.38 41.76
C ASP A 135 -2.40 -29.64 41.10
N LEU A 136 -3.24 -30.40 41.84
CA LEU A 136 -3.92 -31.59 41.35
C LEU A 136 -5.26 -31.30 40.69
N VAL A 137 -5.77 -30.06 40.78
CA VAL A 137 -7.03 -29.66 40.17
C VAL A 137 -6.76 -29.30 38.69
N PRO A 138 -7.22 -30.12 37.73
CA PRO A 138 -6.99 -29.83 36.32
C PRO A 138 -7.79 -28.59 35.92
N MET A 139 -7.11 -27.48 35.65
CA MET A 139 -7.75 -26.29 35.08
C MET A 139 -7.97 -26.51 33.58
N GLU A 140 -9.23 -26.44 33.16
CA GLU A 140 -9.65 -26.66 31.77
C GLU A 140 -8.93 -25.70 30.82
N ARG A 141 -8.22 -26.25 29.83
CA ARG A 141 -7.31 -25.45 28.98
C ARG A 141 -8.03 -24.64 27.91
N GLN A 142 -9.30 -24.95 27.63
CA GLN A 142 -10.10 -24.33 26.59
C GLN A 142 -11.57 -24.31 27.05
N GLN A 143 -12.07 -23.11 27.35
CA GLN A 143 -13.50 -22.86 27.50
C GLN A 143 -13.95 -22.16 26.21
N ALA A 144 -14.84 -22.79 25.44
CA ALA A 144 -15.48 -22.10 24.33
C ALA A 144 -16.44 -21.06 24.91
N PHE A 145 -16.14 -19.78 24.71
CA PHE A 145 -17.11 -18.74 24.95
C PHE A 145 -18.15 -18.81 23.83
N ASP A 146 -19.41 -18.99 24.21
CA ASP A 146 -20.52 -19.01 23.27
C ASP A 146 -20.84 -17.58 22.85
N ASP A 147 -20.28 -17.17 21.71
CA ASP A 147 -20.56 -15.86 21.07
C ASP A 147 -21.86 -15.89 20.25
N SER A 148 -22.73 -16.89 20.44
CA SER A 148 -24.03 -16.95 19.77
C SER A 148 -24.89 -15.75 20.18
N VAL A 149 -25.36 -15.01 19.18
CA VAL A 149 -26.33 -13.92 19.38
C VAL A 149 -27.63 -14.54 19.89
N PRO A 150 -28.17 -14.11 21.06
CA PRO A 150 -29.42 -14.66 21.57
C PRO A 150 -30.59 -14.36 20.61
N PRO A 151 -31.57 -15.26 20.46
CA PRO A 151 -32.68 -15.06 19.54
C PRO A 151 -33.58 -13.90 20.00
N GLU A 152 -34.03 -13.08 19.04
CA GLU A 152 -34.96 -11.99 19.29
C GLU A 152 -36.39 -12.52 19.62
N PRO A 153 -37.14 -11.82 20.49
CA PRO A 153 -38.50 -12.19 20.90
C PRO A 153 -39.58 -11.95 19.83
#